data_AF-A0A7S3NA58-F1
#
_entry.id   AF-A0A7S3NA58-F1
#
_cell.length_a   1.000
_cell.length_b   1.000
_cell.length_c   1.000
_cell.angle_alpha   90.00
_cell.angle_beta   90.00
_cell.angle_gamma   90.00
#
_symmetry.space_group_name_H-M   'P 1'
#
loop_
_entity.id
_entity.type
_entity.pdbx_description
1 polymer ?
#
loop_
_entity_poly.entity_id
_entity_poly.type
_entity_poly.pdbx_seq_one_letter_code
_entity_poly.pdbx_strand_id
1 'polypeptide(L)'
;LYTLKAIQKETPADNPLYYAPNVLLLACNLIEMCRVIQAKFNFLGAYTQKIEALVTKVAAAFIESVDDEFQLRALVFEKDFEHRDSLDLLSIHNIVNIMDNKNMEKIALELWTSQYDVKGSFLTTSSTYQIVAYDPFNQPRDIVADFFFLNWKFRSLDNFEHHLYQYQVWKKS
;
A
#
# COMPACT_ATOMS: atom_id res chain seq x y z
N LEU A 1 -9.56 25.91 29.62
CA LEU A 1 -10.80 26.26 28.88
C LEU A 1 -10.70 27.54 28.02
N TYR A 2 -9.68 28.39 28.16
CA TYR A 2 -9.56 29.61 27.33
C TYR A 2 -8.71 29.46 26.06
N THR A 3 -7.92 28.39 25.91
CA THR A 3 -7.09 28.16 24.71
C THR A 3 -7.86 27.48 23.56
N LEU A 4 -8.99 26.81 23.83
CA LEU A 4 -9.79 26.14 22.81
C LEU A 4 -10.66 27.12 21.97
N LYS A 5 -10.94 28.32 22.50
CA LYS A 5 -11.78 29.32 21.79
C LYS A 5 -11.01 30.14 20.75
N ALA A 6 -9.68 30.16 20.79
CA ALA A 6 -8.87 30.91 19.83
C ALA A 6 -8.70 30.17 18.48
N ILE A 7 -8.89 28.85 18.46
CA ILE A 7 -8.68 28.00 17.27
C ILE A 7 -9.88 28.06 16.29
N GLN A 8 -11.03 28.59 16.71
CA GLN A 8 -12.26 28.59 15.92
C GLN A 8 -12.34 29.66 14.82
N LYS A 9 -11.29 30.46 14.58
CA LYS A 9 -11.38 31.63 13.69
C LYS A 9 -10.35 31.71 12.57
N GLU A 10 -9.63 30.63 12.29
CA GLU A 10 -8.78 30.54 11.11
C GLU A 10 -9.46 29.65 10.07
N THR A 11 -9.61 30.18 8.86
CA THR A 11 -10.15 29.49 7.69
C THR A 11 -9.39 28.19 7.42
N PRO A 12 -10.06 27.10 7.00
CA PRO A 12 -9.49 25.75 6.93
C PRO A 12 -8.33 25.58 5.92
N ALA A 13 -8.03 26.60 5.12
CA ALA A 13 -6.96 26.57 4.12
C ALA A 13 -5.57 26.95 4.66
N ASP A 14 -5.50 27.69 5.79
CA ASP A 14 -4.23 28.32 6.23
C ASP A 14 -3.61 27.67 7.49
N ASN A 15 -4.23 26.62 8.03
CA ASN A 15 -3.63 25.82 9.10
C ASN A 15 -3.15 24.48 8.53
N PRO A 16 -1.83 24.22 8.42
CA PRO A 16 -1.33 22.88 8.07
C PRO A 16 -1.68 21.83 9.14
N LEU A 17 -2.15 22.28 10.31
CA LEU A 17 -2.68 21.45 11.41
C LEU A 17 -4.20 21.17 11.30
N TYR A 18 -4.90 21.74 10.32
CA TYR A 18 -6.34 21.49 10.10
C TYR A 18 -6.60 20.13 9.43
N TYR A 19 -5.61 19.60 8.72
CA TYR A 19 -5.46 18.15 8.56
C TYR A 19 -5.00 17.65 9.92
N ALA A 20 -5.91 17.21 10.78
CA ALA A 20 -5.49 16.46 11.96
C ALA A 20 -4.67 15.27 11.42
N PRO A 21 -3.33 15.24 11.59
CA PRO A 21 -2.54 14.17 11.04
C PRO A 21 -3.06 12.92 11.73
N ASN A 22 -3.59 12.01 10.94
CA ASN A 22 -4.10 10.75 11.43
C ASN A 22 -3.10 10.16 12.40
N VAL A 23 -3.50 10.07 13.67
CA VAL A 23 -2.60 9.71 14.78
C VAL A 23 -2.01 8.32 14.53
N LEU A 24 -2.78 7.44 13.87
CA LEU A 24 -2.35 6.09 13.52
C LEU A 24 -1.31 6.10 12.41
N LEU A 25 -1.53 6.84 11.31
CA LEU A 25 -0.54 6.98 10.24
C LEU A 25 0.74 7.63 10.75
N LEU A 26 0.63 8.69 11.57
CA LEU A 26 1.77 9.37 12.16
C LEU A 26 2.57 8.44 13.07
N ALA A 27 1.89 7.62 13.88
CA ALA A 27 2.54 6.60 14.70
C ALA A 27 3.29 5.57 13.85
N CYS A 28 2.67 5.09 12.76
CA CYS A 28 3.29 4.14 11.84
C CYS A 28 4.53 4.72 11.15
N ASN A 29 4.43 5.95 10.64
CA ASN A 29 5.53 6.66 9.98
C ASN A 29 6.68 6.94 10.95
N LEU A 30 6.40 7.25 12.23
CA LEU A 30 7.44 7.39 13.25
C LEU A 30 8.18 6.08 13.52
N ILE A 31 7.47 4.95 13.51
CA ILE A 31 8.09 3.63 13.68
C ILE A 31 8.94 3.28 12.46
N GLU A 32 8.46 3.56 11.25
CA GLU A 32 9.22 3.41 10.01
C GLU A 32 10.54 4.19 10.08
N MET A 33 10.47 5.46 10.47
CA MET A 33 11.65 6.30 10.67
C MET A 33 12.60 5.73 11.71
N CYS A 34 12.10 5.24 12.85
CA CYS A 34 12.92 4.59 13.88
C CYS A 34 13.68 3.38 13.34
N ARG A 35 13.05 2.58 12.47
CA ARG A 35 13.69 1.41 11.85
C ARG A 35 14.73 1.78 10.81
N VAL A 36 14.47 2.81 10.00
CA VAL A 36 15.47 3.35 9.06
C VAL A 36 16.68 3.90 9.82
N ILE A 37 16.45 4.61 10.93
CA ILE A 37 17.52 5.11 11.80
C ILE A 37 18.30 3.95 12.42
N GLN A 38 17.62 2.94 12.93
CA GLN A 38 18.26 1.76 13.51
C GLN A 38 19.13 1.02 12.48
N ALA A 39 18.64 0.86 11.25
CA ALA A 39 19.39 0.22 10.17
C ALA A 39 20.66 0.99 9.78
N LYS A 40 20.65 2.33 9.90
CA LYS A 40 21.81 3.19 9.63
C LYS A 40 22.76 3.31 10.83
N PHE A 41 22.22 3.32 12.05
CA PHE A 41 22.93 3.62 13.29
C PHE A 41 22.65 2.54 14.34
N ASN A 42 23.38 1.42 14.25
CA ASN A 42 23.21 0.27 15.15
C ASN A 42 23.30 0.63 16.65
N PHE A 43 24.12 1.63 17.01
CA PHE A 43 24.28 2.05 18.41
C PHE A 43 23.03 2.75 18.99
N LEU A 44 22.14 3.28 18.14
CA LEU A 44 20.88 3.89 18.57
C LEU A 44 19.75 2.88 18.78
N GLY A 45 19.97 1.59 18.47
CA GLY A 45 18.92 0.57 18.48
C GLY A 45 18.14 0.49 19.80
N ALA A 46 18.80 0.60 20.95
CA ALA A 46 18.12 0.55 22.24
C ALA A 46 17.22 1.78 22.50
N TYR A 47 17.58 2.93 21.93
CA TYR A 47 16.78 4.16 22.04
C TYR A 47 15.61 4.15 21.06
N THR A 48 15.84 3.72 19.82
CA THR A 48 14.77 3.61 18.82
C THR A 48 13.71 2.60 19.25
N GLN A 49 14.11 1.46 19.84
CA GLN A 49 13.17 0.49 20.41
C GLN A 49 12.33 1.05 21.56
N LYS A 50 12.93 1.88 22.44
CA LYS A 50 12.19 2.55 23.51
C LYS A 50 11.16 3.54 22.94
N ILE A 51 11.54 4.29 21.92
CA ILE A 51 10.63 5.24 21.25
C ILE A 51 9.51 4.47 20.55
N GLU A 52 9.82 3.40 19.80
CA GLU A 52 8.84 2.53 19.16
C GLU A 52 7.84 1.97 20.17
N ALA A 53 8.30 1.49 21.32
CA ALA A 53 7.42 0.98 22.38
C ALA A 53 6.49 2.08 22.95
N LEU A 54 7.00 3.30 23.15
CA LEU A 54 6.19 4.42 23.63
C LEU A 54 5.15 4.87 22.59
N VAL A 55 5.55 4.98 21.32
CA VAL A 55 4.66 5.34 20.21
C VAL A 55 3.56 4.30 20.05
N THR A 56 3.91 3.01 20.09
CA THR A 56 2.96 1.90 20.02
C THR A 56 1.94 1.98 21.16
N LYS A 57 2.40 2.26 22.38
CA LYS A 57 1.50 2.41 23.55
C LYS A 57 0.54 3.58 23.41
N VAL A 58 1.01 4.72 22.88
CA VAL A 58 0.16 5.90 22.65
C VAL A 58 -0.86 5.64 21.54
N ALA A 59 -0.44 5.00 20.45
CA ALA A 59 -1.34 4.64 19.34
C ALA A 59 -2.42 3.65 19.77
N ALA A 60 -2.06 2.62 20.56
CA ALA A 60 -3.01 1.65 21.10
C ALA A 60 -4.04 2.34 22.02
N ALA A 61 -3.59 3.18 22.95
CA ALA A 61 -4.48 3.94 23.84
C ALA A 61 -5.42 4.90 23.06
N PHE A 62 -4.93 5.48 21.97
CA PHE A 62 -5.76 6.32 21.10
C PHE A 62 -6.84 5.49 20.40
N ILE A 63 -6.50 4.33 19.82
CA ILE A 63 -7.47 3.45 19.17
C ILE A 63 -8.51 2.93 20.16
N GLU A 64 -8.13 2.61 21.39
CA GLU A 64 -9.07 2.23 22.46
C GLU A 64 -10.04 3.36 22.82
N SER A 65 -9.63 4.63 22.67
CA SER A 65 -10.49 5.78 22.95
C SER A 65 -11.51 6.11 21.84
N VAL A 66 -11.37 5.50 20.67
CA VAL A 66 -12.29 5.70 19.54
C VAL A 66 -13.44 4.69 19.63
N ASP A 67 -14.56 5.14 20.19
CA ASP A 67 -15.78 4.32 20.36
C ASP A 67 -16.53 4.09 19.04
N ASP A 68 -16.43 5.02 18.08
CA ASP A 68 -17.17 4.99 16.82
C ASP A 68 -16.42 4.20 15.73
N GLU A 69 -17.02 3.09 15.30
CA GLU A 69 -16.49 2.22 14.26
C GLU A 69 -16.29 2.95 12.93
N PHE A 70 -17.20 3.87 12.57
CA PHE A 70 -17.09 4.60 11.31
C PHE A 70 -15.88 5.53 11.29
N GLN A 71 -15.60 6.20 12.41
CA GLN A 71 -14.43 7.05 12.58
C GLN A 71 -13.15 6.23 12.57
N LEU A 72 -13.12 5.09 13.26
CA LEU A 72 -11.96 4.19 13.22
C LEU A 72 -11.69 3.69 11.80
N ARG A 73 -12.74 3.34 11.05
CA ARG A 73 -12.63 2.92 9.64
C ARG A 73 -12.05 4.03 8.76
N ALA A 74 -12.51 5.26 8.94
CA ALA A 74 -11.99 6.41 8.21
C ALA A 74 -10.49 6.62 8.48
N LEU A 75 -10.08 6.51 9.76
CA LEU A 75 -8.66 6.61 10.15
C LEU A 75 -7.81 5.46 9.57
N VAL A 76 -8.33 4.24 9.58
CA VAL A 76 -7.56 3.07 9.13
C VAL A 76 -7.31 3.08 7.62
N PHE A 77 -8.31 3.52 6.84
CA PHE A 77 -8.26 3.57 5.37
C PHE A 77 -7.83 4.92 4.80
N GLU A 78 -7.46 5.88 5.65
CA GLU A 78 -6.86 7.10 5.17
C GLU A 78 -5.51 6.79 4.52
N LYS A 79 -5.28 7.40 3.36
CA LYS A 79 -4.08 7.18 2.56
C LYS A 79 -3.05 8.26 2.86
N ASP A 80 -1.80 7.85 3.01
CA ASP A 80 -0.67 8.79 3.04
C ASP A 80 -0.36 9.34 1.63
N PHE A 81 0.59 10.28 1.53
CA PHE A 81 1.06 10.87 0.26
C PHE A 81 1.62 9.82 -0.72
N GLU A 82 2.08 8.68 -0.21
CA GLU A 82 2.55 7.54 -1.00
C GLU A 82 1.44 6.52 -1.35
N HIS A 83 0.17 6.87 -1.10
CA HIS A 83 -0.99 5.99 -1.29
C HIS A 83 -0.98 4.69 -0.46
N ARG A 84 -0.25 4.69 0.65
CA ARG A 84 -0.19 3.59 1.63
C ARG A 84 -1.25 3.82 2.71
N ASP A 85 -1.96 2.76 3.10
CA ASP A 85 -2.97 2.84 4.16
C ASP A 85 -2.34 2.42 5.51
N SER A 86 -3.00 2.74 6.63
CA SER A 86 -2.48 2.40 7.97
C SER A 86 -2.29 0.89 8.16
N LEU A 87 -3.19 0.07 7.58
CA LEU A 87 -3.08 -1.39 7.65
C LEU A 87 -1.85 -1.92 6.91
N ASP A 88 -1.51 -1.31 5.77
CA ASP A 88 -0.33 -1.71 4.99
C ASP A 88 0.93 -1.48 5.83
N LEU A 89 1.05 -0.31 6.45
CA LEU A 89 2.19 0.04 7.29
C LEU A 89 2.29 -0.86 8.53
N LEU A 90 1.16 -1.14 9.19
CA LEU A 90 1.11 -2.06 10.34
C LEU A 90 1.57 -3.47 9.95
N SER A 91 1.19 -3.93 8.75
CA SER A 91 1.59 -5.25 8.24
C SER A 91 3.08 -5.32 7.89
N ILE A 92 3.61 -4.31 7.17
CA ILE A 92 5.02 -4.22 6.77
C ILE A 92 5.90 -4.18 8.01
N HIS A 93 5.47 -3.44 9.03
CA HIS A 93 6.23 -3.30 10.26
C HIS A 93 5.90 -4.36 11.32
N ASN A 94 4.96 -5.27 11.08
CA ASN A 94 4.56 -6.31 12.02
C ASN A 94 4.20 -5.74 13.42
N ILE A 95 3.42 -4.65 13.45
CA ILE A 95 3.00 -3.99 14.69
C ILE A 95 1.63 -4.53 15.10
N VAL A 96 1.61 -5.74 15.66
CA VAL A 96 0.35 -6.43 16.01
C VAL A 96 -0.34 -5.79 17.22
N ASN A 97 0.42 -5.28 18.19
CA ASN A 97 -0.10 -4.76 19.45
C ASN A 97 -1.10 -3.60 19.30
N ILE A 98 -1.08 -2.88 18.17
CA ILE A 98 -2.02 -1.78 17.89
C ILE A 98 -3.38 -2.33 17.43
N MET A 99 -3.41 -3.55 16.89
CA MET A 99 -4.61 -4.19 16.35
C MET A 99 -5.44 -4.94 17.40
N ASP A 100 -4.97 -5.04 18.65
CA ASP A 100 -5.62 -5.81 19.73
C ASP A 100 -6.96 -5.20 20.24
N ASN A 101 -7.56 -4.26 19.50
CA ASN A 101 -8.88 -3.71 19.78
C ASN A 101 -9.98 -4.51 19.03
N LYS A 102 -11.07 -4.83 19.73
CA LYS A 102 -12.27 -5.48 19.19
C LYS A 102 -12.81 -4.80 17.92
N ASN A 103 -12.80 -3.47 17.87
CA ASN A 103 -13.28 -2.73 16.70
C ASN A 103 -12.34 -2.91 15.49
N MET A 104 -11.02 -2.96 15.73
CA MET A 104 -10.03 -3.20 14.69
C MET A 104 -10.11 -4.64 14.15
N GLU A 105 -10.27 -5.62 15.03
CA GLU A 105 -10.47 -7.02 14.66
C GLU A 105 -11.72 -7.19 13.78
N LYS A 106 -12.81 -6.52 14.13
CA LYS A 106 -14.03 -6.50 13.31
C LYS A 106 -13.76 -5.94 11.91
N ILE A 107 -13.07 -4.80 11.82
CA ILE A 107 -12.69 -4.18 10.53
C ILE A 107 -11.81 -5.13 9.71
N ALA A 108 -10.85 -5.80 10.35
CA ALA A 108 -9.97 -6.76 9.69
C ALA A 108 -10.73 -8.00 9.17
N LEU A 109 -11.66 -8.54 9.97
CA LEU A 109 -12.52 -9.65 9.56
C LEU A 109 -13.46 -9.24 8.42
N GLU A 110 -14.04 -8.03 8.46
CA GLU A 110 -14.84 -7.49 7.37
C GLU A 110 -14.01 -7.34 6.09
N LEU A 111 -12.78 -6.85 6.19
CA LEU A 111 -11.87 -6.77 5.05
C LEU A 111 -11.56 -8.15 4.48
N TRP A 112 -11.24 -9.13 5.33
CA TRP A 112 -10.94 -10.51 4.91
C TRP A 112 -12.14 -11.23 4.29
N THR A 113 -13.34 -11.02 4.85
CA THR A 113 -14.57 -11.66 4.37
C THR A 113 -15.17 -10.94 3.16
N SER A 114 -14.75 -9.71 2.89
CA SER A 114 -15.16 -8.98 1.68
C SER A 114 -14.58 -9.67 0.44
N GLN A 115 -15.33 -10.61 -0.13
CA GLN A 115 -15.00 -11.30 -1.39
C GLN A 115 -15.08 -10.38 -2.62
N TYR A 116 -15.38 -9.10 -2.43
CA TYR A 116 -15.41 -8.09 -3.46
C TYR A 116 -14.84 -6.79 -2.89
N ASP A 117 -13.74 -6.33 -3.47
CA ASP A 117 -13.34 -4.93 -3.37
C ASP A 117 -14.40 -4.08 -4.11
N VAL A 118 -15.49 -3.73 -3.41
CA VAL A 118 -16.58 -2.90 -3.96
C VAL A 118 -16.17 -1.42 -4.06
N LYS A 119 -14.91 -1.07 -3.72
CA LYS A 119 -14.39 0.30 -3.94
C LYS A 119 -14.10 0.55 -5.43
N GLY A 120 -13.96 -0.50 -6.24
CA GLY A 120 -13.95 -0.37 -7.71
C GLY A 120 -15.35 -0.09 -8.24
N SER A 121 -15.50 0.97 -9.05
CA SER A 121 -16.71 1.12 -9.86
C SER A 121 -16.86 -0.12 -10.74
N PHE A 122 -18.08 -0.68 -10.84
CA PHE A 122 -18.35 -1.80 -11.76
C PHE A 122 -17.82 -1.53 -13.18
N LEU A 123 -17.87 -0.25 -13.58
CA LEU A 123 -17.32 0.21 -14.85
C LEU A 123 -15.80 0.06 -14.89
N THR A 124 -15.05 0.51 -13.87
CA THR A 124 -13.58 0.40 -13.84
C THR A 124 -13.07 -1.04 -13.86
N THR A 125 -13.88 -2.00 -13.40
CA THR A 125 -13.55 -3.44 -13.41
C THR A 125 -13.95 -4.13 -14.71
N SER A 126 -14.82 -3.52 -15.52
CA SER A 126 -15.23 -4.07 -16.81
C SER A 126 -14.12 -3.93 -17.85
N SER A 127 -13.71 -5.06 -18.42
CA SER A 127 -12.73 -5.09 -19.53
C SER A 127 -13.16 -4.22 -20.70
N THR A 128 -14.46 -4.16 -20.97
CA THR A 128 -15.01 -3.35 -22.07
C THR A 128 -14.92 -1.86 -21.79
N TYR A 129 -15.13 -1.44 -20.54
CA TYR A 129 -15.00 -0.03 -20.16
C TYR A 129 -13.53 0.40 -20.13
N GLN A 130 -12.62 -0.47 -19.66
CA GLN A 130 -11.18 -0.19 -19.72
C GLN A 130 -10.70 0.07 -21.15
N ILE A 131 -11.19 -0.68 -22.13
CA ILE A 131 -10.87 -0.46 -23.56
C ILE A 131 -11.33 0.91 -24.06
N VAL A 132 -12.44 1.44 -23.54
CA VAL A 132 -13.01 2.72 -23.98
C VAL A 132 -12.44 3.91 -23.19
N ALA A 133 -12.12 3.71 -21.91
CA ALA A 133 -11.70 4.76 -20.99
C ALA A 133 -10.18 4.97 -20.93
N TYR A 134 -9.36 3.96 -21.31
CA TYR A 134 -7.90 4.12 -21.33
C TYR A 134 -7.40 4.77 -22.63
N ASP A 135 -6.68 5.87 -22.46
CA ASP A 135 -5.93 6.59 -23.49
C ASP A 135 -4.86 5.65 -24.13
N PRO A 136 -4.66 5.64 -25.47
CA PRO A 136 -3.79 4.66 -26.15
C PRO A 136 -2.32 4.70 -25.74
N PHE A 137 -1.90 5.70 -24.97
CA PHE A 137 -0.51 5.96 -24.62
C PHE A 137 -0.05 5.35 -23.30
N ASN A 138 -0.96 4.78 -22.49
CA ASN A 138 -0.60 4.19 -21.20
C ASN A 138 -1.28 2.82 -21.01
N GLN A 139 -0.93 1.88 -21.88
CA GLN A 139 -1.42 0.50 -21.78
C GLN A 139 -0.79 -0.21 -20.58
N PRO A 140 -1.57 -0.79 -19.65
CA PRO A 140 -1.04 -1.83 -18.78
C PRO A 140 -0.61 -2.99 -19.68
N ARG A 141 0.64 -3.42 -19.51
CA ARG A 141 1.29 -4.46 -20.30
C ARG A 141 0.40 -5.71 -20.35
N ASP A 142 -0.06 -6.07 -21.54
CA ASP A 142 -0.95 -7.20 -21.73
C ASP A 142 -0.18 -8.50 -21.46
N ILE A 143 -0.46 -9.11 -20.30
CA ILE A 143 0.16 -10.35 -19.83
C ILE A 143 -0.14 -11.50 -20.81
N VAL A 144 -1.22 -11.38 -21.61
CA VAL A 144 -1.59 -12.39 -22.61
C VAL A 144 -0.63 -12.39 -23.80
N ALA A 145 -0.08 -11.23 -24.17
CA ALA A 145 0.91 -11.10 -25.24
C ALA A 145 2.28 -11.70 -24.88
N ASP A 146 2.58 -11.83 -23.58
CA ASP A 146 3.82 -12.42 -23.07
C ASP A 146 3.77 -13.96 -22.96
N PHE A 147 2.62 -14.60 -23.20
CA PHE A 147 2.58 -16.07 -23.28
C PHE A 147 3.34 -16.57 -24.52
N PHE A 148 4.32 -17.43 -24.24
CA PHE A 148 5.34 -18.02 -25.13
C PHE A 148 4.82 -18.62 -26.45
N PHE A 149 3.50 -18.87 -26.58
CA PHE A 149 2.90 -19.55 -27.73
C PHE A 149 2.28 -18.60 -28.77
N LEU A 150 1.97 -17.35 -28.44
CA LEU A 150 1.27 -16.41 -29.34
C LEU A 150 2.20 -15.38 -29.99
N ASN A 151 3.49 -15.37 -29.65
CA ASN A 151 4.42 -14.35 -30.11
C ASN A 151 5.02 -14.72 -31.50
N TRP A 152 4.19 -14.63 -32.54
CA TRP A 152 4.58 -14.90 -33.94
C TRP A 152 5.66 -13.93 -34.47
N LYS A 153 5.95 -12.85 -33.74
CA LYS A 153 7.02 -11.89 -34.05
C LYS A 153 8.43 -12.44 -33.83
N PHE A 154 8.61 -13.53 -33.08
CA PHE A 154 9.92 -14.19 -32.90
C PHE A 154 10.26 -15.22 -33.99
N ARG A 155 9.44 -15.35 -35.04
CA ARG A 155 9.70 -16.25 -36.18
C ARG A 155 10.07 -15.49 -37.46
N SER A 156 10.90 -14.45 -37.39
CA SER A 156 11.61 -14.02 -38.60
C SER A 156 12.72 -15.04 -38.89
N LEU A 157 12.66 -15.65 -40.07
CA LEU A 157 13.66 -16.63 -40.54
C LEU A 157 15.05 -15.99 -40.74
N ASP A 158 15.11 -14.66 -40.82
CA ASP A 158 16.33 -13.91 -41.10
C ASP A 158 17.31 -13.82 -39.91
N ASN A 159 16.86 -14.16 -38.69
CA ASN A 159 17.67 -14.08 -37.47
C ASN A 159 18.21 -15.43 -36.98
N PHE A 160 17.93 -16.53 -37.70
CA PHE A 160 18.48 -17.84 -37.35
C PHE A 160 19.72 -18.11 -38.20
N GLU A 161 20.91 -17.95 -37.61
CA GLU A 161 22.13 -18.49 -38.20
C GLU A 161 22.06 -20.02 -38.23
N HIS A 162 22.53 -20.61 -39.33
CA HIS A 162 22.56 -22.07 -39.47
C HIS A 162 23.47 -22.68 -38.41
N HIS A 163 22.90 -23.48 -37.51
CA HIS A 163 23.68 -24.17 -36.50
C HIS A 163 24.52 -25.29 -37.14
N LEU A 164 25.82 -25.36 -36.84
CA LEU A 164 26.79 -26.32 -37.43
C LEU A 164 26.35 -27.79 -37.35
N TYR A 165 25.59 -28.17 -36.33
CA TYR A 165 25.05 -29.53 -36.20
C TYR A 165 24.01 -29.91 -37.26
N GLN A 166 23.32 -28.93 -37.86
CA GLN A 166 22.30 -29.22 -38.86
C GLN A 166 22.94 -29.88 -40.09
N TYR A 167 24.14 -29.45 -40.50
CA TYR A 167 24.88 -30.08 -41.61
C TYR A 167 25.27 -31.54 -41.33
N GLN A 168 25.61 -31.89 -40.07
CA GLN A 168 26.05 -33.24 -39.72
C GLN A 168 24.94 -34.29 -39.84
N VAL A 169 23.68 -33.89 -39.61
CA VAL A 169 22.51 -34.75 -39.78
C VAL A 169 22.30 -35.08 -41.26
N TRP A 170 22.40 -34.09 -42.14
CA TRP A 170 22.21 -34.28 -43.58
C TRP A 170 23.33 -35.06 -44.25
N LYS A 171 24.55 -35.03 -43.69
CA LYS A 171 25.66 -35.87 -44.17
C LYS A 171 25.47 -37.37 -43.87
N LYS A 172 24.63 -37.72 -42.88
CA LYS A 172 24.42 -39.10 -42.43
C LYS A 172 23.19 -39.78 -43.05
N SER A 173 22.34 -39.03 -43.74
CA SER A 173 21.24 -39.56 -44.57
C SER A 173 21.72 -39.82 -45.99
#